data_AF-A0A7S0FE71-F1
#
_entry.id   AF-A0A7S0FE71-F1
#
_cell.length_a   1.000
_cell.length_b   1.000
_cell.length_c   1.000
_cell.angle_alpha   90.00
_cell.angle_beta   90.00
_cell.angle_gamma   90.00
#
_symmetry.space_group_name_H-M   'P 1'
#
loop_
_entity.id
_entity.type
_entity.pdbx_description
1 polymer ?
#
loop_
_entity_poly.entity_id
_entity_poly.type
_entity_poly.pdbx_seq_one_letter_code
_entity_poly.pdbx_strand_id
1 'polypeptide(L)'
;RVSFDNGVELDADNVFAVFPQHAPDLFVSAGLTDPTGFIPVDLLTNRLKGKGDSGRNVFAIGDACSALIPKTGKPHPKAGEFAWQMGTAVAANIRASVC
;
A
#
# COMPACT_ATOMS: atom_id res chain seq x y z
N ARG A 1 -17.96 -15.48 21.39
CA ARG A 1 -18.91 -14.35 21.35
C ARG A 1 -18.27 -13.18 20.62
N VAL A 2 -18.89 -12.71 19.56
CA VAL A 2 -18.50 -11.53 18.77
C VAL A 2 -19.56 -10.45 19.00
N SER A 3 -19.11 -9.22 19.20
CA SER A 3 -19.99 -8.06 19.35
C SER A 3 -19.77 -7.12 18.16
N PHE A 4 -20.85 -6.76 17.49
CA PHE A 4 -20.85 -5.83 16.37
C PHE A 4 -21.12 -4.40 16.86
N ASP A 5 -20.73 -3.41 16.06
CA ASP A 5 -20.88 -1.98 16.38
C ASP A 5 -22.35 -1.54 16.56
N ASN A 6 -23.27 -2.23 15.92
CA ASN A 6 -24.72 -2.05 16.04
C ASN A 6 -25.33 -2.74 17.28
N GLY A 7 -24.51 -3.29 18.18
CA GLY A 7 -24.94 -3.96 19.41
C GLY A 7 -25.45 -5.39 19.22
N VAL A 8 -25.45 -5.92 18.00
CA VAL A 8 -25.75 -7.34 17.75
C VAL A 8 -24.62 -8.20 18.30
N GLU A 9 -24.99 -9.34 18.87
CA GLU A 9 -24.04 -10.32 19.39
C GLU A 9 -24.27 -11.66 18.71
N LEU A 10 -23.17 -12.39 18.49
CA LEU A 10 -23.20 -13.70 17.86
C LEU A 10 -22.27 -14.67 18.58
N ASP A 11 -22.79 -15.84 18.91
CA ASP A 11 -22.00 -16.95 19.42
C ASP A 11 -21.44 -17.77 18.24
N ALA A 12 -20.14 -18.03 18.30
CA ALA A 12 -19.42 -18.73 17.27
C ALA A 12 -18.32 -19.58 17.93
N ASP A 13 -18.13 -20.79 17.42
CA ASP A 13 -17.04 -21.68 17.84
C ASP A 13 -15.69 -21.18 17.33
N ASN A 14 -15.66 -20.55 16.15
CA ASN A 14 -14.47 -19.98 15.53
C ASN A 14 -14.76 -18.60 14.93
N VAL A 15 -13.81 -17.68 15.08
CA VAL A 15 -13.89 -16.32 14.54
C VAL A 15 -12.65 -16.04 13.71
N PHE A 16 -12.84 -15.78 12.42
CA PHE A 16 -11.80 -15.30 11.51
C PHE A 16 -12.10 -13.85 11.18
N ALA A 17 -11.17 -12.95 11.52
CA ALA A 17 -11.33 -11.52 11.30
C ALA A 17 -10.22 -10.99 10.39
N VAL A 18 -10.59 -10.06 9.52
CA VAL A 18 -9.65 -9.23 8.76
C VAL A 18 -9.70 -7.84 9.38
N PHE A 19 -8.62 -7.46 10.04
CA PHE A 19 -8.51 -6.14 10.66
C PHE A 19 -8.23 -5.07 9.59
N PRO A 20 -8.54 -3.79 9.86
CA PRO A 20 -8.04 -2.69 9.06
C PRO A 20 -6.52 -2.82 8.90
N GLN A 21 -6.05 -2.71 7.65
CA GLN A 21 -4.65 -2.91 7.32
C GLN A 21 -3.98 -1.56 7.04
N HIS A 22 -2.71 -1.45 7.40
CA HIS A 22 -1.80 -0.36 7.06
C HIS A 22 -0.45 -0.94 6.62
N ALA A 23 0.45 -0.10 6.12
CA ALA A 23 1.81 -0.52 5.81
C ALA A 23 2.57 -0.91 7.10
N PRO A 24 3.56 -1.82 7.04
CA PRO A 24 4.34 -2.20 8.22
C PRO A 24 4.85 -1.03 9.06
N ASP A 25 4.82 -1.16 10.38
CA ASP A 25 5.14 -0.09 11.35
C ASP A 25 6.51 0.56 11.12
N LEU A 26 7.47 -0.19 10.55
CA LEU A 26 8.75 0.34 10.12
C LEU A 26 8.60 1.56 9.19
N PHE A 27 7.68 1.51 8.21
CA PHE A 27 7.47 2.60 7.27
C PHE A 27 6.77 3.80 7.91
N VAL A 28 5.88 3.55 8.86
CA VAL A 28 5.22 4.58 9.67
C VAL A 28 6.26 5.33 10.51
N SER A 29 7.09 4.59 11.24
CA SER A 29 8.16 5.15 12.08
C SER A 29 9.22 5.90 11.27
N ALA A 30 9.48 5.48 10.03
CA ALA A 30 10.37 6.16 9.09
C ALA A 30 9.76 7.42 8.45
N GLY A 31 8.49 7.73 8.74
CA GLY A 31 7.80 8.90 8.17
C GLY A 31 7.52 8.79 6.68
N LEU A 32 7.44 7.56 6.14
CA LEU A 32 7.22 7.28 4.72
C LEU A 32 5.76 7.15 4.33
N THR A 33 4.85 7.01 5.30
CA THR A 33 3.41 6.86 5.06
C THR A 33 2.69 8.20 5.08
N ASP A 34 1.56 8.28 4.39
CA ASP A 34 0.62 9.39 4.48
C ASP A 34 -0.45 9.14 5.59
N PRO A 35 -1.44 10.04 5.80
CA PRO A 35 -2.48 9.84 6.81
C PRO A 35 -3.35 8.59 6.62
N THR A 36 -3.30 7.94 5.45
CA THR A 36 -3.99 6.65 5.21
C THR A 36 -3.20 5.45 5.73
N GLY A 37 -1.97 5.65 6.20
CA GLY A 37 -1.11 4.59 6.74
C GLY A 37 -0.34 3.80 5.68
N PHE A 38 -0.34 4.24 4.42
CA PHE A 38 0.39 3.60 3.32
C PHE A 38 1.43 4.54 2.71
N ILE A 39 2.43 3.97 2.02
CA ILE A 39 3.44 4.73 1.29
C ILE A 39 2.79 5.29 0.02
N PRO A 40 2.65 6.62 -0.14
CA PRO A 40 2.08 7.19 -1.35
C PRO A 40 3.07 7.05 -2.50
N VAL A 41 2.61 6.52 -3.63
CA VAL A 41 3.43 6.37 -4.84
C VAL A 41 2.76 6.97 -6.08
N ASP A 42 3.58 7.28 -7.07
CA ASP A 42 3.11 7.55 -8.42
C ASP A 42 2.63 6.25 -9.07
N LEU A 43 1.41 6.27 -9.63
CA LEU A 43 0.75 5.07 -10.16
C LEU A 43 1.51 4.45 -11.34
N LEU A 44 2.19 5.26 -12.15
CA LEU A 44 2.84 4.81 -13.38
C LEU A 44 4.27 4.33 -13.13
N THR A 45 4.94 4.88 -12.13
CA THR A 45 6.37 4.66 -11.89
C THR A 45 6.69 3.96 -10.59
N ASN A 46 5.73 3.88 -9.65
CA ASN A 46 5.92 3.40 -8.28
C ASN A 46 6.96 4.18 -7.45
N ARG A 47 7.36 5.37 -7.93
CA ARG A 47 8.21 6.28 -7.16
C ARG A 47 7.46 6.82 -5.96
N LEU A 48 8.16 6.99 -4.84
CA LEU A 48 7.59 7.62 -3.65
C LEU A 48 7.12 9.03 -3.97
N LYS A 49 6.02 9.45 -3.32
CA LYS A 49 5.50 10.82 -3.33
C LYS A 49 5.63 11.43 -1.93
N GLY A 50 5.58 12.76 -1.83
CA GLY A 50 5.52 13.47 -0.55
C GLY A 50 6.86 13.51 0.20
N LYS A 51 6.89 13.34 1.53
CA LYS A 51 8.13 13.46 2.32
C LYS A 51 9.22 12.45 1.95
N GLY A 52 8.83 11.31 1.36
CA GLY A 52 9.77 10.33 0.80
C GLY A 52 10.38 10.77 -0.54
N ASP A 53 9.73 11.70 -1.24
CA ASP A 53 10.17 12.27 -2.51
C ASP A 53 11.20 13.38 -2.26
N SER A 54 12.46 12.96 -2.19
CA SER A 54 13.61 13.84 -1.91
C SER A 54 14.54 13.93 -3.14
N GLY A 55 13.99 13.72 -4.35
CA GLY A 55 14.78 13.56 -5.56
C GLY A 55 15.65 12.30 -5.57
N ARG A 56 15.41 11.37 -4.64
CA ARG A 56 16.09 10.07 -4.55
C ARG A 56 15.33 9.02 -5.37
N ASN A 57 16.06 8.11 -6.02
CA ASN A 57 15.52 6.97 -6.77
C ASN A 57 14.99 5.88 -5.82
N VAL A 58 13.94 6.20 -5.06
CA VAL A 58 13.28 5.27 -4.14
C VAL A 58 11.92 4.90 -4.71
N PHE A 59 11.62 3.61 -4.67
CA PHE A 59 10.39 3.03 -5.18
C PHE A 59 9.75 2.16 -4.09
N ALA A 60 8.42 2.06 -4.09
CA ALA A 60 7.69 1.12 -3.24
C ALA A 60 6.70 0.31 -4.07
N ILE A 61 6.59 -0.98 -3.76
CA ILE A 61 5.76 -1.96 -4.46
C ILE A 61 4.92 -2.76 -3.47
N GLY A 62 3.86 -3.39 -3.98
CA GLY A 62 3.01 -4.29 -3.20
C GLY A 62 2.18 -3.57 -2.13
N ASP A 63 1.74 -4.32 -1.12
CA ASP A 63 0.67 -3.90 -0.22
C ASP A 63 1.05 -2.73 0.71
N ALA A 64 2.34 -2.45 0.87
CA ALA A 64 2.82 -1.31 1.65
C ALA A 64 2.56 0.04 0.95
N CYS A 65 2.32 0.05 -0.36
CA CYS A 65 2.14 1.28 -1.13
C CYS A 65 0.68 1.52 -1.52
N SER A 66 0.37 2.78 -1.83
CA SER A 66 -0.94 3.22 -2.28
C SER A 66 -0.80 4.26 -3.38
N ALA A 67 -1.66 4.12 -4.39
CA ALA A 67 -1.89 5.10 -5.44
C ALA A 67 -3.39 5.13 -5.75
N LEU A 68 -3.89 6.26 -6.21
CA LEU A 68 -5.28 6.41 -6.64
C LEU A 68 -5.39 6.21 -8.15
N ILE A 69 -6.41 5.48 -8.59
CA ILE A 69 -6.74 5.33 -10.01
C ILE A 69 -7.39 6.64 -10.49
N PRO A 70 -6.77 7.40 -11.43
CA PRO A 70 -7.23 8.75 -11.78
C PRO A 70 -8.70 8.84 -12.19
N LYS A 71 -9.20 7.84 -12.91
CA LYS A 71 -10.59 7.81 -13.40
C LYS A 71 -11.63 7.62 -12.28
N THR A 72 -11.27 6.97 -11.18
CA THR A 72 -12.23 6.57 -10.14
C THR A 72 -11.95 7.19 -8.78
N GLY A 73 -10.75 7.74 -8.56
CA GLY A 73 -10.28 8.19 -7.24
C GLY A 73 -10.14 7.06 -6.23
N LYS A 74 -10.36 5.80 -6.62
CA LYS A 74 -10.27 4.65 -5.72
C LYS A 74 -8.82 4.19 -5.58
N PRO A 75 -8.44 3.62 -4.42
CA PRO A 75 -7.14 3.00 -4.26
C PRO A 75 -6.90 1.92 -5.30
N HIS A 76 -5.68 1.84 -5.80
CA HIS A 76 -5.22 0.70 -6.59
C HIS A 76 -5.37 -0.59 -5.76
N PRO A 77 -5.92 -1.68 -6.33
CA PRO A 77 -6.08 -2.92 -5.60
C PRO A 77 -4.74 -3.49 -5.10
N LYS A 78 -4.81 -4.17 -3.95
CA LYS A 78 -3.70 -4.91 -3.34
C LYS A 78 -3.87 -6.39 -3.65
N ALA A 79 -2.96 -6.94 -4.43
CA ALA A 79 -2.94 -8.35 -4.80
C ALA A 79 -1.54 -8.76 -5.26
N GLY A 80 -1.23 -10.05 -5.15
CA GLY A 80 0.06 -10.61 -5.58
C GLY A 80 0.39 -10.32 -7.04
N GLU A 81 -0.58 -10.43 -7.94
CA GLU A 81 -0.41 -10.11 -9.36
C GLU A 81 0.02 -8.65 -9.57
N PHE A 82 -0.59 -7.72 -8.85
CA PHE A 82 -0.22 -6.31 -8.93
C PHE A 82 1.15 -6.05 -8.31
N ALA A 83 1.48 -6.68 -7.18
CA ALA A 83 2.82 -6.60 -6.58
C ALA A 83 3.90 -7.09 -7.55
N TRP A 84 3.65 -8.20 -8.25
CA TRP A 84 4.53 -8.76 -9.27
C TRP A 84 4.74 -7.80 -10.45
N GLN A 85 3.65 -7.26 -11.00
CA GLN A 85 3.71 -6.30 -12.11
C GLN A 85 4.43 -5.00 -11.71
N MET A 86 4.15 -4.47 -10.52
CA MET A 86 4.87 -3.32 -9.95
C MET A 86 6.37 -3.60 -9.84
N GLY A 87 6.76 -4.77 -9.33
CA GLY A 87 8.17 -5.17 -9.23
C GLY A 87 8.87 -5.24 -10.59
N THR A 88 8.20 -5.81 -11.60
CA THR A 88 8.72 -5.89 -12.98
C THR A 88 8.92 -4.50 -13.59
N ALA A 89 7.94 -3.62 -13.44
CA ALA A 89 8.01 -2.25 -13.95
C ALA A 89 9.11 -1.42 -13.25
N VAL A 90 9.20 -1.51 -11.92
CA VAL A 90 10.25 -0.82 -11.15
C VAL A 90 11.63 -1.33 -11.53
N ALA A 91 11.81 -2.64 -11.70
CA ALA A 91 13.10 -3.21 -12.13
C ALA A 91 13.52 -2.68 -13.50
N ALA A 92 12.59 -2.57 -14.46
CA ALA A 92 12.85 -1.97 -15.77
C ALA A 92 13.25 -0.48 -15.66
N ASN A 93 12.55 0.29 -14.81
CA ASN A 93 12.87 1.70 -14.57
C ASN A 93 14.24 1.90 -13.93
N ILE A 94 14.61 1.06 -12.96
CA ILE A 94 15.92 1.08 -12.31
C ILE A 94 17.00 0.75 -13.34
N ARG A 95 16.82 -0.33 -14.12
CA ARG A 95 17.77 -0.72 -15.19
C ARG A 95 18.02 0.43 -16.17
N ALA A 96 16.97 1.09 -16.63
CA ALA A 96 17.07 2.23 -17.55
C ALA A 96 17.74 3.47 -16.93
N SER A 97 17.86 3.54 -15.60
CA SER A 97 18.47 4.68 -14.89
C SER A 97 19.96 4.47 -14.58
N VAL A 98 20.50 3.27 -14.78
CA VAL A 98 21.89 2.90 -14.44
C VAL A 98 22.72 2.42 -15.63
N CYS A 99 22.12 2.29 -16.81
CA CYS A 99 22.77 1.94 -18.09
C CYS A 99 22.64 3.10 -19.05
#